data_AF-Q03X39-F1
#
_entry.id   AF-Q03X39-F1
#
_cell.length_a   1.000
_cell.length_b   1.000
_cell.length_c   1.000
_cell.angle_alpha   90.00
_cell.angle_beta   90.00
_cell.angle_gamma   90.00
#
_symmetry.space_group_name_H-M   'P 1'
#
loop_
_entity.id
_entity.type
_entity.pdbx_description
1 polymer ?
#
loop_
_entity_poly.entity_id
_entity_poly.type
_entity_poly.pdbx_seq_one_letter_code
_entity_poly.pdbx_strand_id
1 'polypeptide(L)'
;MSVFALSNQTHIEKGDMNYYDFFNSLIKMGFDDAFIYPHSEQTNCNCRKPKKGLIEQAHRKYNFQNKQSIIIGDRFSSDIQLAQNCQMLGIHVATGKFEPQYFIDNQNQQKKNIITVQNLESAVNYVLSN
;
A
#
# COMPACT_ATOMS: atom_id res chain seq x y z
N MET A 1 -2.64 0.10 -17.82
CA MET A 1 -2.59 0.44 -16.38
C MET A 1 -1.28 -0.09 -15.83
N SER A 2 -0.56 0.68 -15.03
CA SER A 2 0.64 0.19 -14.34
C SER A 2 0.29 -0.27 -12.93
N VAL A 3 0.92 -1.33 -12.46
CA VAL A 3 0.71 -1.94 -11.15
C VAL A 3 2.03 -2.00 -10.41
N PHE A 4 2.12 -1.26 -9.30
CA PHE A 4 3.33 -1.19 -8.47
C PHE A 4 3.13 -1.90 -7.14
N ALA A 5 4.16 -2.58 -6.66
CA ALA A 5 4.18 -3.12 -5.30
C ALA A 5 4.67 -2.05 -4.31
N LEU A 6 3.99 -1.92 -3.17
CA LEU A 6 4.41 -1.04 -2.07
C LEU A 6 4.49 -1.84 -0.77
N SER A 7 5.68 -2.03 -0.21
CA SER A 7 5.87 -2.93 0.95
C SER A 7 6.66 -2.29 2.09
N ASN A 8 6.17 -2.46 3.33
CA ASN A 8 6.93 -2.23 4.55
C ASN A 8 7.59 -3.56 4.96
N GLN A 9 8.89 -3.74 4.72
CA GLN A 9 9.59 -5.02 4.89
C GLN A 9 10.77 -4.92 5.86
N THR A 10 10.46 -4.89 7.17
CA THR A 10 11.46 -4.74 8.25
C THR A 10 12.45 -5.89 8.35
N HIS A 11 12.13 -7.05 7.78
CA HIS A 11 13.01 -8.23 7.75
C HIS A 11 14.26 -7.99 6.90
N ILE A 12 14.23 -7.01 5.99
CA ILE A 12 15.41 -6.61 5.20
C ILE A 12 16.43 -5.91 6.10
N GLU A 13 16.01 -4.95 6.93
CA GLU A 13 16.93 -4.30 7.89
C GLU A 13 17.50 -5.29 8.91
N LYS A 14 16.71 -6.29 9.31
CA LYS A 14 17.18 -7.35 10.23
C LYS A 14 18.20 -8.31 9.61
N GLY A 15 18.34 -8.30 8.28
CA GLY A 15 19.18 -9.27 7.55
C GLY A 15 18.53 -10.62 7.29
N ASP A 16 17.26 -10.80 7.69
CA ASP A 16 16.48 -12.03 7.49
C ASP A 16 15.97 -12.19 6.04
N MET A 17 16.09 -11.14 5.23
CA MET A 17 15.63 -11.11 3.85
C MET A 17 16.53 -10.24 2.98
N ASN A 18 16.90 -10.75 1.81
CA ASN A 18 17.64 -9.97 0.81
C ASN A 18 16.68 -9.04 0.05
N TYR A 19 17.07 -7.77 -0.09
CA TYR A 19 16.29 -6.75 -0.80
C TYR A 19 16.06 -7.10 -2.27
N TYR A 20 17.11 -7.48 -3.00
CA TYR A 20 17.05 -7.74 -4.44
C TYR A 20 16.26 -9.00 -4.73
N ASP A 21 16.40 -10.04 -3.93
CA ASP A 21 15.60 -11.26 -4.09
C ASP A 21 14.11 -10.97 -3.91
N PHE A 22 13.77 -10.16 -2.90
CA PHE A 22 12.38 -9.75 -2.66
C PHE A 22 11.85 -8.87 -3.82
N PHE A 23 12.62 -7.86 -4.23
CA PHE A 23 12.29 -7.02 -5.39
C PHE A 23 12.06 -7.86 -6.65
N ASN A 24 13.00 -8.74 -7.00
CA ASN A 24 12.92 -9.60 -8.18
C ASN A 24 11.74 -10.56 -8.11
N SER A 25 11.37 -11.04 -6.91
CA SER A 25 10.18 -11.87 -6.75
C SER A 25 8.89 -11.11 -7.08
N LEU A 26 8.79 -9.83 -6.70
CA LEU A 26 7.64 -8.98 -7.05
C LEU A 26 7.57 -8.74 -8.56
N ILE A 27 8.71 -8.43 -9.21
CA ILE A 27 8.74 -8.28 -10.66
C ILE A 27 8.32 -9.58 -11.35
N LYS A 28 8.82 -10.74 -10.88
CA LYS A 28 8.44 -12.05 -11.42
C LYS A 28 6.95 -12.38 -11.23
N MET A 29 6.30 -11.84 -10.19
CA MET A 29 4.86 -11.95 -9.98
C MET A 29 4.03 -11.08 -10.94
N GLY A 30 4.66 -10.18 -11.70
CA GLY A 30 4.00 -9.34 -12.70
C GLY A 30 3.76 -7.89 -12.27
N PHE A 31 4.39 -7.42 -11.18
CA PHE A 31 4.42 -6.00 -10.87
C PHE A 31 5.36 -5.26 -11.83
N ASP A 32 4.97 -4.07 -12.29
CA ASP A 32 5.78 -3.23 -13.18
C ASP A 32 6.98 -2.61 -12.44
N ASP A 33 6.84 -2.40 -11.13
CA ASP A 33 7.90 -1.91 -10.24
C ASP A 33 7.56 -2.22 -8.77
N ALA A 34 8.55 -2.07 -7.89
CA ALA A 34 8.38 -2.25 -6.45
C ALA A 34 9.09 -1.16 -5.64
N PHE A 35 8.34 -0.57 -4.71
CA PHE A 35 8.82 0.40 -3.73
C PHE A 35 8.80 -0.25 -2.34
N ILE A 36 9.99 -0.63 -1.87
CA ILE A 36 10.15 -1.43 -0.65
C ILE A 36 10.85 -0.58 0.41
N TYR A 37 10.24 -0.51 1.59
CA TYR A 37 10.82 0.13 2.77
C TYR A 37 11.44 -0.90 3.71
N PRO A 38 12.76 -0.90 3.92
CA PRO A 38 13.41 -1.95 4.70
C PRO A 38 13.47 -1.68 6.21
N HIS A 39 13.31 -0.44 6.68
CA HIS A 39 13.61 -0.10 8.08
C HIS A 39 12.47 -0.36 9.08
N SER A 40 12.84 -0.55 10.34
CA SER A 40 11.95 -0.74 11.48
C SER A 40 11.24 0.55 11.92
N GLU A 41 10.34 0.41 12.89
CA GLU A 41 9.60 1.53 13.48
C GLU A 41 10.48 2.43 14.37
N GLN A 42 11.61 1.90 14.85
CA GLN A 42 12.56 2.64 15.69
C GLN A 42 13.40 3.63 14.89
N THR A 43 13.52 3.41 13.58
CA THR A 43 14.16 4.33 12.64
C THR A 43 13.18 5.47 12.35
N ASN A 44 13.46 6.69 12.85
CA ASN A 44 12.62 7.88 12.66
C ASN A 44 12.64 8.40 11.19
N CYS A 45 12.13 7.60 10.25
CA CYS A 45 12.04 7.93 8.82
C CYS A 45 10.63 8.35 8.44
N ASN A 46 10.51 9.15 7.39
CA ASN A 46 9.23 9.59 6.84
C ASN A 46 8.60 8.65 5.80
N CYS A 47 9.00 7.39 5.83
CA CYS A 47 9.00 6.55 4.63
C CYS A 47 8.12 5.30 4.77
N ARG A 48 7.90 4.83 6.00
CA ARG A 48 7.03 3.70 6.34
C ARG A 48 5.56 4.09 6.14
N LYS A 49 4.78 3.28 5.44
CA LYS A 49 3.31 3.46 5.37
C LYS A 49 2.77 3.51 6.81
N PRO A 50 1.96 4.52 7.18
CA PRO A 50 1.12 5.36 6.31
C PRO A 50 1.75 6.66 5.77
N LYS A 51 3.06 6.88 5.97
CA LYS A 51 3.75 8.06 5.43
C LYS A 51 3.97 7.94 3.92
N LYS A 52 4.14 9.08 3.24
CA LYS A 52 4.06 9.20 1.77
C LYS A 52 5.33 8.82 1.01
N GLY A 53 6.43 8.51 1.69
CA GLY A 53 7.75 8.36 1.06
C GLY A 53 7.82 7.34 -0.09
N LEU A 54 7.08 6.23 -0.03
CA LEU A 54 7.02 5.25 -1.15
C LEU A 54 6.30 5.82 -2.37
N ILE A 55 5.25 6.62 -2.18
CA ILE A 55 4.52 7.29 -3.26
C ILE A 55 5.37 8.41 -3.86
N GLU A 56 6.11 9.14 -3.03
CA GLU A 56 7.07 10.16 -3.49
C GLU A 56 8.20 9.55 -4.34
N GLN A 57 8.69 8.36 -3.97
CA GLN A 57 9.65 7.63 -4.81
C GLN A 57 9.04 7.24 -6.15
N ALA A 58 7.79 6.77 -6.17
CA ALA A 58 7.08 6.46 -7.40
C ALA A 58 6.93 7.69 -8.30
N HIS A 59 6.57 8.85 -7.75
CA HIS A 59 6.46 10.12 -8.51
C HIS A 59 7.78 10.59 -9.13
N ARG A 60 8.93 10.23 -8.55
CA ARG A 60 10.23 10.56 -9.14
C ARG A 60 10.53 9.76 -10.41
N LYS A 61 9.93 8.58 -10.55
CA LYS A 61 10.18 7.66 -11.67
C LYS A 61 9.04 7.65 -12.69
N TYR A 62 7.81 7.90 -12.25
CA TYR A 62 6.61 7.79 -13.06
C TYR A 62 5.75 9.05 -12.92
N ASN A 63 5.16 9.47 -14.05
CA ASN A 63 4.20 10.56 -14.06
C ASN A 63 2.78 10.01 -13.91
N PHE A 64 2.16 10.20 -12.74
CA PHE A 64 0.78 9.79 -12.49
C PHE A 64 0.04 10.80 -11.61
N GLN A 65 -1.28 10.75 -11.61
CA GLN A 65 -2.11 11.60 -10.74
C GLN A 65 -2.70 10.76 -9.61
N ASN A 66 -2.45 11.15 -8.36
CA ASN A 66 -2.97 10.42 -7.19
C ASN A 66 -4.49 10.25 -7.23
N LYS A 67 -5.23 11.28 -7.67
CA LYS A 67 -6.71 11.23 -7.77
C LYS A 67 -7.22 10.20 -8.78
N GLN A 68 -6.37 9.75 -9.70
CA GLN A 68 -6.67 8.72 -10.69
C GLN A 68 -5.98 7.38 -10.35
N SER A 69 -5.45 7.25 -9.14
CA SER A 69 -4.66 6.10 -8.71
C SER A 69 -5.30 5.44 -7.49
N ILE A 70 -4.99 4.15 -7.34
CA ILE A 70 -5.64 3.27 -6.37
C ILE A 70 -4.58 2.61 -5.50
N ILE A 71 -4.83 2.53 -4.19
CA ILE A 71 -4.07 1.66 -3.28
C ILE A 71 -4.96 0.52 -2.84
N ILE A 72 -4.47 -0.70 -3.01
CA ILE A 72 -5.12 -1.92 -2.52
C ILE A 72 -4.26 -2.48 -1.38
N GLY A 73 -4.85 -2.74 -0.21
CA GLY A 73 -4.10 -3.26 0.94
C GLY A 73 -4.99 -3.79 2.05
N ASP A 74 -4.41 -4.58 2.95
CA ASP A 74 -5.14 -5.28 4.01
C ASP A 74 -5.19 -4.52 5.33
N ARG A 75 -4.40 -3.45 5.47
CA ARG A 75 -4.30 -2.70 6.73
C ARG A 75 -4.80 -1.28 6.58
N PHE A 76 -5.80 -0.93 7.39
CA PHE A 76 -6.27 0.43 7.56
C PHE A 76 -5.18 1.35 8.07
N SER A 77 -4.47 0.95 9.13
CA SER A 77 -3.47 1.79 9.80
C SER A 77 -2.27 2.17 8.91
N SER A 78 -1.99 1.38 7.86
CA SER A 78 -0.89 1.64 6.94
C SER A 78 -1.33 1.94 5.51
N ASP A 79 -2.04 1.02 4.85
CA ASP A 79 -2.30 1.10 3.41
C ASP A 79 -3.43 2.07 3.10
N ILE A 80 -4.54 1.93 3.80
CA ILE A 80 -5.71 2.81 3.58
C ILE A 80 -5.42 4.21 4.08
N GLN A 81 -4.75 4.35 5.22
CA GLN A 81 -4.29 5.65 5.70
C GLN A 81 -3.27 6.29 4.73
N LEU A 82 -2.38 5.52 4.08
CA LEU A 82 -1.53 6.05 3.00
C LEU A 82 -2.38 6.58 1.83
N ALA A 83 -3.37 5.81 1.38
CA ALA A 83 -4.26 6.20 0.29
C ALA A 83 -4.93 7.55 0.58
N GLN A 84 -5.49 7.68 1.79
CA GLN A 84 -6.10 8.91 2.27
C GLN A 84 -5.08 10.07 2.32
N ASN A 85 -3.88 9.83 2.89
CA ASN A 85 -2.82 10.83 3.01
C ASN A 85 -2.37 11.35 1.63
N CYS A 86 -2.50 10.53 0.60
CA CYS A 86 -2.13 10.85 -0.78
C CYS A 86 -3.32 11.29 -1.65
N GLN A 87 -4.56 11.34 -1.13
CA GLN A 87 -5.79 11.63 -1.88
C GLN A 87 -6.03 10.64 -3.04
N MET A 88 -5.69 9.37 -2.81
CA MET A 88 -5.94 8.24 -3.72
C MET A 88 -7.21 7.49 -3.30
N LEU A 89 -7.78 6.70 -4.20
CA LEU A 89 -8.82 5.73 -3.82
C LEU A 89 -8.17 4.59 -3.02
N GLY A 90 -8.66 4.32 -1.82
CA GLY A 90 -8.24 3.17 -1.01
C GLY A 90 -9.20 2.00 -1.14
N ILE A 91 -8.72 0.83 -1.52
CA ILE A 91 -9.49 -0.42 -1.51
C ILE A 91 -8.92 -1.32 -0.42
N HIS A 92 -9.69 -1.50 0.65
CA HIS A 92 -9.36 -2.42 1.73
C HIS A 92 -9.79 -3.84 1.38
N VAL A 93 -8.88 -4.79 1.52
CA VAL A 93 -9.16 -6.23 1.38
C VAL A 93 -9.19 -6.89 2.75
N ALA A 94 -10.32 -7.52 3.10
CA ALA A 94 -10.54 -8.10 4.42
C ALA A 94 -9.78 -9.41 4.71
N THR A 95 -8.95 -9.90 3.78
CA THR A 95 -8.23 -11.19 3.89
C THR A 95 -6.98 -11.16 4.77
N GLY A 96 -6.50 -9.98 5.17
CA GLY A 96 -5.19 -9.87 5.84
C GLY A 96 -5.27 -9.77 7.36
N LYS A 97 -4.37 -8.99 7.97
CA LYS A 97 -4.26 -8.97 9.44
C LYS A 97 -5.48 -8.34 10.09
N PHE A 98 -5.98 -8.97 11.15
CA PHE A 98 -7.02 -8.40 11.99
C PHE A 98 -6.57 -7.05 12.56
N GLU A 99 -7.39 -6.03 12.35
CA GLU A 99 -7.30 -4.75 13.04
C GLU A 99 -8.58 -4.55 13.85
N PRO A 100 -8.50 -4.03 15.09
CA PRO A 100 -9.69 -3.83 15.92
C PRO A 100 -10.73 -2.94 15.23
N GLN A 101 -12.00 -3.34 15.30
CA GLN A 101 -13.10 -2.64 14.63
C GLN A 101 -13.20 -1.15 15.00
N TYR A 102 -12.90 -0.78 16.25
CA TYR A 102 -12.91 0.64 16.67
C TYR A 102 -11.87 1.50 15.93
N PHE A 103 -10.75 0.93 15.49
CA PHE A 103 -9.76 1.64 14.67
C PHE A 103 -10.31 1.91 13.27
N ILE A 104 -11.03 0.93 12.72
CA ILE A 104 -11.67 0.99 11.42
C ILE A 104 -12.80 2.03 11.45
N ASP A 105 -13.63 2.01 12.50
CA ASP A 105 -14.78 2.90 12.64
C ASP A 105 -14.37 4.37 12.79
N ASN A 106 -13.31 4.66 13.55
CA ASN A 106 -12.76 6.02 13.68
C ASN A 106 -12.19 6.55 12.34
N GLN A 107 -11.66 5.67 11.49
CA GLN A 107 -11.16 6.04 10.16
C GLN A 107 -12.28 6.23 9.14
N ASN A 108 -13.35 5.43 9.24
CA ASN A 108 -14.51 5.48 8.36
C ASN A 108 -15.40 6.71 8.60
N GLN A 109 -15.48 7.21 9.83
CA GLN A 109 -16.32 8.36 10.17
C GLN A 109 -15.86 9.69 9.53
N GLN A 110 -14.68 9.75 8.90
CA GLN A 110 -14.10 11.02 8.43
C GLN A 110 -13.84 11.15 6.91
N LYS A 111 -13.93 10.13 6.04
CA LYS A 111 -13.30 10.26 4.70
C LYS A 111 -14.03 9.66 3.49
N LYS A 112 -14.12 10.49 2.44
CA LYS A 112 -14.43 10.14 1.04
C LYS A 112 -13.34 9.22 0.45
N ASN A 113 -13.70 8.36 -0.51
CA ASN A 113 -12.81 7.53 -1.34
C ASN A 113 -12.18 6.30 -0.67
N ILE A 114 -12.95 5.54 0.12
CA ILE A 114 -12.55 4.20 0.58
C ILE A 114 -13.63 3.19 0.22
N ILE A 115 -13.19 2.00 -0.18
CA ILE A 115 -14.04 0.85 -0.48
C ILE A 115 -13.48 -0.35 0.28
N THR A 116 -14.35 -1.13 0.91
CA THR A 116 -13.97 -2.40 1.53
C THR A 116 -14.54 -3.55 0.72
N VAL A 117 -13.69 -4.51 0.39
CA VAL A 117 -14.06 -5.72 -0.36
C VAL A 117 -13.50 -6.95 0.34
N GLN A 118 -14.06 -8.12 0.01
CA GLN A 118 -13.75 -9.35 0.73
C GLN A 118 -12.34 -9.85 0.46
N ASN A 119 -11.82 -9.69 -0.76
CA ASN A 119 -10.53 -10.23 -1.18
C ASN A 119 -9.94 -9.47 -2.38
N LEU A 120 -8.71 -9.84 -2.77
CA LEU A 120 -8.00 -9.21 -3.89
C LEU A 120 -8.74 -9.38 -5.22
N GLU A 121 -9.37 -10.52 -5.47
CA GLU A 121 -10.17 -10.75 -6.69
C GLU A 121 -11.31 -9.72 -6.81
N SER A 122 -12.04 -9.50 -5.71
CA SER A 122 -13.10 -8.49 -5.64
C SER A 122 -12.56 -7.08 -5.86
N ALA A 123 -11.36 -6.78 -5.35
CA ALA A 123 -10.70 -5.50 -5.57
C ALA A 123 -10.34 -5.30 -7.05
N VAL A 124 -9.78 -6.34 -7.69
CA VAL A 124 -9.44 -6.31 -9.13
C VAL A 124 -10.70 -6.14 -9.98
N ASN A 125 -11.77 -6.88 -9.68
CA ASN A 125 -13.05 -6.75 -10.39
C ASN A 125 -13.62 -5.32 -10.28
N TYR A 126 -13.48 -4.68 -9.12
CA TYR A 126 -13.85 -3.28 -8.96
C TYR A 126 -13.02 -2.36 -9.87
N VAL A 127 -11.69 -2.54 -9.91
CA VAL A 127 -10.80 -1.74 -10.76
C VAL A 127 -11.07 -1.94 -12.26
N LEU A 128 -11.45 -3.14 -12.68
CA LEU A 128 -11.72 -3.43 -14.10
C LEU A 128 -13.10 -2.96 -14.57
N SER A 129 -14.01 -2.65 -13.65
CA SER A 129 -15.38 -2.23 -13.95
C SER A 129 -15.60 -0.72 -13.88
N ASN A 130 -14.57 0.07 -13.53
CA ASN A 130 -14.61 1.53 -13.37
C ASN A 130 -13.40 2.17 -14.04
#